data_AF-A0A174HSL2-F1
#
_entry.id   AF-A0A174HSL2-F1
#
_cell.length_a   1.000
_cell.length_b   1.000
_cell.length_c   1.000
_cell.angle_alpha   90.00
_cell.angle_beta   90.00
_cell.angle_gamma   90.00
#
_symmetry.space_group_name_H-M   'P 1'
#
loop_
_entity.id
_entity.type
_entity.pdbx_description
1 polymer ?
#
loop_
_entity_poly.entity_id
_entity_poly.type
_entity_poly.pdbx_seq_one_letter_code
_entity_poly.pdbx_strand_id
1 'polypeptide(L)'
;MKNNYSDFNNIFGNESEYSSFSERDIEELNLLSYQHIADIISIIGDLLSYLSTIESINLIYSRYTNETENVPNPDIPAVQSLELLVISRFIYTQLGFIRFDHLKERKAKGEVDFSLEPDIYVNISNILRTSGTLYALLAAYGIYERDLSQPIIGI
;
A
#
# COMPACT_ATOMS: atom_id res chain seq x y z
N MET A 1 -20.42 -14.40 -16.67
CA MET A 1 -19.86 -13.15 -17.25
C MET A 1 -18.55 -13.52 -17.92
N LYS A 2 -18.34 -13.13 -19.19
CA LYS A 2 -17.02 -13.26 -19.82
C LYS A 2 -16.11 -12.23 -19.16
N ASN A 3 -15.13 -12.68 -18.38
CA ASN A 3 -14.08 -11.79 -17.86
C ASN A 3 -13.24 -11.35 -19.07
N ASN A 4 -13.30 -10.06 -19.39
CA ASN A 4 -12.42 -9.46 -20.37
C ASN A 4 -11.03 -9.41 -19.74
N TYR A 5 -10.16 -10.35 -20.11
CA TYR A 5 -8.73 -10.36 -19.78
C TYR A 5 -7.94 -9.22 -20.47
N SER A 6 -8.63 -8.26 -21.10
CA SER A 6 -8.03 -7.19 -21.91
C SER A 6 -7.20 -6.19 -21.11
N ASP A 7 -7.46 -6.04 -19.82
CA ASP A 7 -6.85 -4.96 -19.03
C ASP A 7 -5.45 -5.33 -18.49
N PHE A 8 -5.05 -6.59 -18.64
CA PHE A 8 -3.75 -7.12 -18.24
C PHE A 8 -2.65 -6.94 -19.31
N ASN A 9 -3.06 -6.87 -20.58
CA ASN A 9 -2.16 -6.84 -21.74
C ASN A 9 -1.29 -5.58 -21.84
N ASN A 10 -1.59 -4.54 -21.05
CA ASN A 10 -0.86 -3.28 -21.12
C ASN A 10 0.39 -3.19 -20.24
N ILE A 11 0.60 -4.14 -19.30
CA ILE A 11 1.70 -3.99 -18.32
C ILE A 11 2.76 -5.11 -18.41
N PHE A 12 2.38 -6.37 -18.72
CA PHE A 12 3.32 -7.50 -18.53
C PHE A 12 3.37 -8.60 -19.62
N GLY A 13 2.72 -8.47 -20.79
CA GLY A 13 2.94 -9.45 -21.87
C GLY A 13 2.03 -9.34 -23.09
N ASN A 14 2.47 -9.96 -24.19
CA ASN A 14 1.76 -10.04 -25.48
C ASN A 14 0.66 -11.13 -25.45
N GLU A 15 -0.50 -10.87 -26.07
CA GLU A 15 -1.67 -11.78 -26.10
C GLU A 15 -1.36 -13.22 -26.55
N SER A 16 -0.31 -13.43 -27.36
CA SER A 16 0.05 -14.74 -27.90
C SER A 16 0.61 -15.73 -26.87
N GLU A 17 1.28 -15.26 -25.81
CA GLU A 17 1.90 -16.13 -24.79
C GLU A 17 0.88 -16.66 -23.76
N TYR A 18 -0.16 -15.87 -23.45
CA TYR A 18 -1.22 -16.22 -22.50
C TYR A 18 -2.07 -17.41 -22.93
N SER A 19 -2.13 -17.71 -24.23
CA SER A 19 -2.88 -18.85 -24.77
C SER A 19 -2.39 -20.22 -24.25
N SER A 20 -1.18 -20.27 -23.68
CA SER A 20 -0.55 -21.48 -23.13
C SER A 20 -0.68 -21.64 -21.62
N PHE A 21 -1.20 -20.62 -20.92
CA PHE A 21 -1.22 -20.59 -19.46
C PHE A 21 -2.48 -21.27 -18.92
N SER A 22 -2.38 -21.89 -17.74
CA SER A 22 -3.57 -22.41 -17.08
C SER A 22 -4.42 -21.24 -16.56
N GLU A 23 -5.74 -21.44 -16.43
CA GLU A 23 -6.64 -20.43 -15.83
C GLU A 23 -6.15 -20.00 -14.44
N ARG A 24 -5.52 -20.92 -13.70
CA ARG A 24 -4.91 -20.67 -12.40
C ARG A 24 -3.72 -19.71 -12.50
N ASP A 25 -2.82 -19.91 -13.44
CA ASP A 25 -1.65 -19.04 -13.59
C ASP A 25 -2.10 -17.64 -14.00
N ILE A 26 -3.12 -17.54 -14.84
CA ILE A 26 -3.73 -16.26 -15.23
C ILE A 26 -4.33 -15.55 -14.01
N GLU A 27 -5.05 -16.29 -13.15
CA GLU A 27 -5.60 -15.74 -11.92
C GLU A 27 -4.53 -15.29 -10.92
N GLU A 28 -3.48 -16.08 -10.71
CA GLU A 28 -2.36 -15.71 -9.84
C GLU A 28 -1.60 -14.49 -10.38
N LEU A 29 -1.38 -14.41 -11.69
CA LEU A 29 -0.83 -13.23 -12.34
C LEU A 29 -1.73 -12.02 -12.10
N ASN A 30 -3.05 -12.17 -12.26
CA ASN A 30 -4.00 -11.08 -11.98
C ASN A 30 -3.82 -10.49 -10.59
N LEU A 31 -3.75 -11.33 -9.57
CA LEU A 31 -3.50 -10.90 -8.19
C LEU A 31 -2.14 -10.20 -8.04
N LEU A 32 -1.10 -10.72 -8.69
CA LEU A 32 0.25 -10.13 -8.66
C LEU A 32 0.32 -8.75 -9.30
N SER A 33 -0.42 -8.46 -10.37
CA SER A 33 -0.43 -7.09 -10.91
C SER A 33 -1.13 -6.09 -10.01
N TYR A 34 -2.23 -6.49 -9.35
CA TYR A 34 -2.84 -5.64 -8.35
C TYR A 34 -1.89 -5.40 -7.17
N GLN A 35 -1.15 -6.44 -6.76
CA GLN A 35 -0.11 -6.30 -5.74
C GLN A 35 0.99 -5.35 -6.20
N HIS A 36 1.46 -5.46 -7.44
CA HIS A 36 2.47 -4.59 -8.01
C HIS A 36 2.04 -3.11 -8.03
N ILE A 37 0.78 -2.82 -8.37
CA ILE A 37 0.23 -1.46 -8.29
C ILE A 37 0.24 -0.97 -6.83
N ALA A 38 -0.17 -1.81 -5.88
CA ALA A 38 -0.12 -1.46 -4.46
C ALA A 38 1.31 -1.23 -3.95
N ASP A 39 2.30 -1.97 -4.48
CA ASP A 39 3.72 -1.78 -4.18
C ASP A 39 4.21 -0.42 -4.67
N ILE A 40 3.88 -0.04 -5.91
CA ILE A 40 4.22 1.29 -6.44
C ILE A 40 3.59 2.40 -5.59
N ILE A 41 2.30 2.30 -5.27
CA ILE A 41 1.61 3.28 -4.42
C ILE A 41 2.30 3.38 -3.05
N SER A 42 2.66 2.25 -2.45
CA SER A 42 3.35 2.23 -1.16
C SER A 42 4.72 2.89 -1.23
N ILE A 43 5.51 2.64 -2.28
CA ILE A 43 6.82 3.25 -2.48
C ILE A 43 6.70 4.77 -2.59
N ILE A 44 5.71 5.28 -3.33
CA ILE A 44 5.45 6.72 -3.44
C ILE A 44 5.03 7.28 -2.07
N GLY A 45 4.17 6.57 -1.33
CA GLY A 45 3.81 6.92 0.04
C GLY A 45 5.03 7.02 0.96
N ASP A 46 5.91 6.02 0.95
CA ASP A 46 7.14 6.01 1.77
C ASP A 46 8.09 7.14 1.38
N LEU A 47 8.17 7.50 0.09
CA LEU A 47 8.97 8.64 -0.38
C LEU A 47 8.43 9.98 0.15
N LEU A 48 7.12 10.15 0.23
CA LEU A 48 6.49 11.34 0.83
C LEU A 48 6.71 11.41 2.34
N SER A 49 6.65 10.28 3.06
CA SER A 49 7.00 10.24 4.49
C SER A 49 8.47 10.64 4.71
N TYR A 50 9.37 10.16 3.86
CA TYR A 50 10.76 10.62 3.86
C TYR A 50 10.89 12.12 3.62
N LEU A 51 10.15 12.68 2.64
CA LEU A 51 10.15 14.13 2.39
C LEU A 51 9.65 14.93 3.60
N SER A 52 8.56 14.50 4.24
CA SER A 52 8.06 15.06 5.50
C SER A 52 9.13 15.11 6.59
N THR A 53 9.96 14.07 6.69
CA THR A 53 11.09 14.04 7.65
C THR A 53 12.12 15.13 7.32
N ILE A 54 12.49 15.28 6.05
CA ILE A 54 13.44 16.33 5.61
C ILE A 54 12.86 17.72 5.86
N GLU A 55 11.59 17.93 5.54
CA GLU A 55 10.90 19.20 5.78
C GLU A 55 10.79 19.53 7.28
N SER A 56 10.58 18.52 8.13
CA SER A 56 10.58 18.68 9.59
C SER A 56 11.94 19.12 10.11
N ILE A 57 13.03 18.57 9.55
CA ILE A 57 14.39 18.99 9.88
C ILE A 57 14.62 20.45 9.45
N ASN A 58 14.23 20.81 8.23
CA ASN A 58 14.38 22.17 7.71
C ASN A 58 13.56 23.19 8.53
N LEU A 59 12.34 22.82 8.93
CA LEU A 59 11.50 23.62 9.82
C LEU A 59 12.22 23.91 11.14
N ILE A 60 12.92 22.94 11.72
CA ILE A 60 13.72 23.17 12.94
C ILE A 60 14.86 24.16 12.67
N TYR A 61 15.63 23.98 11.59
CA TYR A 61 16.76 24.85 11.27
C TYR A 61 16.34 26.30 10.97
N SER A 62 15.21 26.50 10.28
CA SER A 62 14.69 27.82 9.94
C SER A 62 14.47 28.74 11.16
N ARG A 63 14.18 28.14 12.32
CA ARG A 63 14.03 28.85 13.60
C ARG A 63 15.31 29.55 14.06
N TYR A 64 16.47 29.16 13.55
CA TYR A 64 17.78 29.67 13.96
C TYR A 64 18.50 30.48 12.86
N THR A 65 18.08 30.35 11.59
CA THR A 65 18.77 30.99 10.44
C THR A 65 18.16 32.33 10.02
N ASN A 66 17.11 32.82 10.70
CA ASN A 66 16.30 33.98 10.27
C ASN A 66 15.68 33.83 8.86
N GLU A 67 15.72 32.63 8.28
CA GLU A 67 15.09 32.28 7.02
C GLU A 67 13.60 32.02 7.28
N THR A 68 12.81 33.09 7.24
CA THR A 68 11.35 33.04 7.46
C THR A 68 10.56 32.94 6.15
N GLU A 69 11.21 33.15 5.01
CA GLU A 69 10.61 33.00 3.68
C GLU A 69 10.76 31.54 3.21
N ASN A 70 9.66 30.93 2.78
CA ASN A 70 9.59 29.57 2.23
C ASN A 70 9.94 28.42 3.20
N VAL A 71 9.55 28.52 4.47
CA VAL A 71 9.64 27.37 5.39
C VAL A 71 8.66 26.28 4.92
N PRO A 72 9.13 25.06 4.59
CA PRO A 72 8.25 23.98 4.13
C PRO A 72 7.33 23.51 5.26
N ASN A 73 6.14 23.02 4.89
CA ASN A 73 5.16 22.47 5.82
C ASN A 73 5.21 20.93 5.77
N PRO A 74 5.91 20.27 6.73
CA PRO A 74 6.13 18.82 6.69
C PRO A 74 4.85 18.00 6.82
N ASP A 75 3.79 18.59 7.36
CA ASP A 75 2.52 17.90 7.55
C ASP A 75 1.83 17.56 6.22
N ILE A 76 2.06 18.37 5.17
CA ILE A 76 1.48 18.14 3.83
C ILE A 76 1.94 16.79 3.25
N PRO A 77 3.26 16.56 3.05
CA PRO A 77 3.73 15.27 2.55
C PRO A 77 3.43 14.11 3.52
N ALA A 78 3.33 14.35 4.83
CA ALA A 78 2.93 13.31 5.78
C ALA A 78 1.49 12.83 5.59
N VAL A 79 0.54 13.76 5.42
CA VAL A 79 -0.87 13.44 5.13
C VAL A 79 -0.97 12.70 3.81
N GLN A 80 -0.34 13.21 2.75
CA GLN A 80 -0.36 12.58 1.42
C GLN A 80 0.25 11.17 1.44
N SER A 81 1.34 10.98 2.19
CA SER A 81 1.95 9.66 2.40
C SER A 81 0.95 8.66 2.96
N LEU A 82 0.27 9.05 4.05
CA LEU A 82 -0.67 8.17 4.75
C LEU A 82 -1.93 7.90 3.93
N GLU A 83 -2.43 8.86 3.16
CA GLU A 83 -3.53 8.64 2.22
C GLU A 83 -3.18 7.53 1.21
N LEU A 84 -2.00 7.59 0.59
CA LEU A 84 -1.52 6.56 -0.34
C LEU A 84 -1.32 5.21 0.35
N LEU A 85 -0.73 5.21 1.55
CA LEU A 85 -0.53 3.99 2.32
C LEU A 85 -1.86 3.34 2.70
N VAL A 86 -2.88 4.10 3.09
CA VAL A 86 -4.23 3.56 3.36
C VAL A 86 -4.77 2.84 2.12
N ILE A 87 -4.66 3.45 0.94
CA ILE A 87 -5.11 2.84 -0.32
C ILE A 87 -4.38 1.51 -0.56
N SER A 88 -3.05 1.50 -0.45
CA SER A 88 -2.28 0.26 -0.67
C SER A 88 -2.59 -0.82 0.36
N ARG A 89 -2.79 -0.48 1.64
CA ARG A 89 -3.17 -1.42 2.69
C ARG A 89 -4.53 -2.08 2.43
N PHE A 90 -5.50 -1.34 1.91
CA PHE A 90 -6.76 -1.95 1.49
C PHE A 90 -6.56 -2.96 0.35
N ILE A 91 -5.75 -2.62 -0.66
CA ILE A 91 -5.46 -3.54 -1.77
C ILE A 91 -4.80 -4.82 -1.25
N TYR A 92 -3.72 -4.73 -0.46
CA TYR A 92 -3.05 -5.90 0.11
C TYR A 92 -3.99 -6.77 0.95
N THR A 93 -4.86 -6.13 1.74
CA THR A 93 -5.84 -6.85 2.58
C THR A 93 -6.79 -7.65 1.71
N GLN A 94 -7.36 -7.05 0.66
CA GLN A 94 -8.25 -7.76 -0.27
C GLN A 94 -7.53 -8.91 -0.97
N LEU A 95 -6.31 -8.69 -1.46
CA LEU A 95 -5.52 -9.73 -2.13
C LEU A 95 -5.21 -10.92 -1.22
N GLY A 96 -4.88 -10.67 0.06
CA GLY A 96 -4.67 -11.72 1.05
C GLY A 96 -5.90 -12.58 1.29
N PHE A 97 -7.09 -11.97 1.37
CA PHE A 97 -8.34 -12.70 1.51
C PHE A 97 -8.67 -13.53 0.27
N ILE A 98 -8.55 -12.94 -0.93
CA ILE A 98 -8.80 -13.65 -2.19
C ILE A 98 -7.86 -14.85 -2.32
N ARG A 99 -6.56 -14.66 -2.04
CA ARG A 99 -5.58 -15.74 -2.08
C ARG A 99 -5.93 -16.87 -1.11
N PHE A 100 -6.31 -16.52 0.11
CA PHE A 100 -6.71 -17.50 1.12
C PHE A 100 -7.92 -18.32 0.68
N ASP A 101 -8.95 -17.68 0.11
CA ASP A 101 -10.14 -18.37 -0.36
C ASP A 101 -9.81 -19.35 -1.51
N HIS A 102 -8.97 -18.94 -2.47
CA HIS A 102 -8.54 -19.84 -3.55
C HIS A 102 -7.78 -21.06 -3.01
N LEU A 103 -6.86 -20.85 -2.06
CA LEU A 103 -6.11 -21.95 -1.45
C LEU A 103 -6.99 -22.88 -0.61
N LYS A 104 -7.98 -22.32 0.09
CA LYS A 104 -8.98 -23.09 0.85
C LYS A 104 -9.81 -24.00 -0.06
N GLU A 105 -10.28 -23.49 -1.20
CA GLU A 105 -10.99 -24.31 -2.19
C GLU A 105 -10.12 -25.43 -2.76
N ARG A 106 -8.87 -25.12 -3.11
CA ARG A 106 -7.90 -26.10 -3.62
C ARG A 106 -7.62 -27.20 -2.60
N LYS A 107 -7.49 -26.82 -1.33
CA LYS A 107 -7.28 -27.78 -0.24
C LYS A 107 -8.49 -28.69 -0.07
N ALA A 108 -9.71 -28.15 -0.16
CA ALA A 108 -10.94 -28.96 -0.10
C ALA A 108 -11.06 -29.96 -1.26
N LYS A 109 -10.48 -29.65 -2.43
CA LYS A 109 -10.39 -30.55 -3.60
C LYS A 109 -9.24 -31.56 -3.53
N GLY A 110 -8.36 -31.46 -2.51
CA GLY A 110 -7.17 -32.32 -2.39
C GLY A 110 -6.03 -31.94 -3.33
N GLU A 111 -6.06 -30.75 -3.92
CA GLU A 111 -5.01 -30.27 -4.85
C GLU A 111 -3.74 -29.77 -4.14
N VAL A 112 -3.86 -29.47 -2.84
CA VAL A 112 -2.76 -29.02 -1.98
C VAL A 112 -2.86 -29.67 -0.61
N ASP A 113 -1.74 -30.05 -0.02
CA ASP A 113 -1.64 -30.72 1.27
C ASP A 113 -1.03 -29.84 2.39
N PHE A 114 -0.32 -28.78 2.02
CA PHE A 114 0.32 -27.85 2.95
C PHE A 114 -0.66 -27.08 3.84
N SER A 115 -0.18 -26.58 5.00
CA SER A 115 -0.97 -25.78 5.95
C SER A 115 -1.36 -24.41 5.38
N LEU A 116 -2.59 -23.98 5.64
CA LEU A 116 -3.08 -22.63 5.29
C LEU A 116 -2.89 -21.62 6.42
N GLU A 117 -2.28 -22.04 7.52
CA GLU A 117 -1.97 -21.17 8.67
C GLU A 117 -1.10 -19.94 8.30
N PRO A 118 -0.09 -20.04 7.41
CA PRO A 118 0.67 -18.86 6.98
C PRO A 118 -0.22 -17.79 6.33
N ASP A 119 -1.19 -18.18 5.51
CA ASP A 119 -2.11 -17.24 4.86
C ASP A 119 -3.07 -16.57 5.85
N ILE A 120 -3.44 -17.27 6.94
CA ILE A 120 -4.17 -16.66 8.06
C ILE A 120 -3.32 -15.57 8.72
N TYR A 121 -2.04 -15.83 8.97
CA TYR A 121 -1.13 -14.82 9.53
C TYR A 121 -0.91 -13.63 8.60
N VAL A 122 -0.85 -13.85 7.29
CA VAL A 122 -0.83 -12.76 6.30
C VAL A 122 -2.07 -11.88 6.44
N ASN A 123 -3.26 -12.48 6.53
CA ASN A 123 -4.51 -11.72 6.66
C ASN A 123 -4.59 -10.97 7.99
N ILE A 124 -4.17 -11.58 9.11
CA ILE A 124 -4.09 -10.89 10.41
C ILE A 124 -3.13 -9.70 10.32
N SER A 125 -1.94 -9.89 9.74
CA SER A 125 -0.96 -8.82 9.54
C SER A 125 -1.54 -7.68 8.70
N ASN A 126 -2.22 -7.99 7.60
CA ASN A 126 -2.85 -6.99 6.73
C ASN A 126 -3.95 -6.18 7.45
N ILE A 127 -4.79 -6.82 8.27
CA ILE A 127 -5.80 -6.13 9.08
C ILE A 127 -5.15 -5.17 10.08
N LEU A 128 -4.11 -5.64 10.79
CA LEU A 128 -3.41 -4.83 11.78
C LEU A 128 -2.71 -3.63 11.14
N ARG A 129 -2.04 -3.84 10.00
CA ARG A 129 -1.40 -2.77 9.23
C ARG A 129 -2.42 -1.75 8.73
N THR A 130 -3.52 -2.20 8.13
CA THR A 130 -4.60 -1.31 7.66
C THR A 130 -5.16 -0.48 8.80
N SER A 131 -5.48 -1.11 9.93
CA SER A 131 -6.02 -0.43 11.10
C SER A 131 -5.02 0.60 11.66
N GLY A 132 -3.75 0.21 11.80
CA GLY A 132 -2.70 1.12 12.26
C GLY A 132 -2.52 2.32 11.34
N THR A 133 -2.49 2.11 10.02
CA THR A 133 -2.35 3.20 9.05
C THR A 133 -3.57 4.14 9.04
N LEU A 134 -4.78 3.64 9.26
CA LEU A 134 -5.98 4.50 9.41
C LEU A 134 -5.87 5.42 10.65
N TYR A 135 -5.44 4.89 11.79
CA TYR A 135 -5.22 5.73 12.97
C TYR A 135 -4.08 6.73 12.77
N ALA A 136 -3.01 6.35 12.06
CA ALA A 136 -1.93 7.26 11.70
C ALA A 136 -2.44 8.41 10.79
N LEU A 137 -3.31 8.13 9.82
CA LEU A 137 -3.94 9.14 8.98
C LEU A 137 -4.79 10.13 9.79
N LEU A 138 -5.61 9.63 10.72
CA LEU A 138 -6.39 10.49 11.63
C LEU A 138 -5.48 11.36 12.50
N ALA A 139 -4.37 10.80 12.99
CA ALA A 139 -3.38 11.56 13.77
C ALA A 139 -2.70 12.66 12.91
N ALA A 140 -2.33 12.35 11.67
CA ALA A 140 -1.71 13.31 10.76
C ALA A 140 -2.64 14.48 10.43
N TYR A 141 -3.91 14.23 10.11
CA TYR A 141 -4.88 15.32 9.95
C TYR A 141 -5.04 16.16 11.22
N GLY A 142 -5.12 15.51 12.39
CA GLY A 142 -5.22 16.22 13.66
C GLY A 142 -3.98 17.08 13.98
N ILE A 143 -2.79 16.68 13.53
CA ILE A 143 -1.56 17.47 13.64
C ILE A 143 -1.60 18.65 12.67
N TYR A 144 -1.91 18.38 11.40
CA TYR A 144 -2.03 19.39 10.33
C TYR A 144 -3.03 20.51 10.68
N GLU A 145 -4.16 20.18 11.29
CA GLU A 145 -5.17 21.16 11.69
C GLU A 145 -4.79 21.96 12.96
N ARG A 146 -3.83 21.47 13.75
CA ARG A 146 -3.51 22.03 15.07
C ARG A 146 -2.47 23.13 15.03
N ASP A 147 -1.26 22.84 14.56
CA ASP A 147 -0.11 23.75 14.62
C ASP A 147 0.98 23.37 13.61
N LEU A 148 0.99 24.10 12.49
CA LEU A 148 1.95 23.92 11.38
C LEU A 148 3.37 24.38 11.71
N SER A 149 3.61 24.96 12.89
CA SER A 149 4.94 25.41 13.29
C SER A 149 5.79 24.29 13.88
N GLN A 150 5.24 23.08 14.08
CA GLN A 150 5.91 21.95 14.71
C GLN A 150 6.38 20.91 13.68
N PRO A 151 7.51 20.22 13.93
CA PRO A 151 7.87 19.06 13.14
C PRO A 151 6.89 17.91 13.41
N ILE A 152 6.68 17.07 12.41
CA ILE A 152 5.92 15.83 12.54
C ILE A 152 6.87 14.67 12.86
N ILE A 153 6.51 13.83 13.84
CA ILE A 153 7.38 12.79 14.37
C ILE A 153 6.57 11.52 14.59
N GLY A 154 7.14 10.37 14.18
CA GLY A 154 6.59 9.05 14.50
C GLY A 154 5.36 8.68 13.68
N ILE A 155 5.26 9.22 12.47
CA ILE A 155 4.21 8.96 11.49
C ILE A 155 4.80 8.29 10.25
#